data_AF-A0A524KKY1-F1
#
_entry.id   AF-A0A524KKY1-F1
#
_cell.length_a   1.000
_cell.length_b   1.000
_cell.length_c   1.000
_cell.angle_alpha   90.00
_cell.angle_beta   90.00
_cell.angle_gamma   90.00
#
_symmetry.space_group_name_H-M   'P 1'
#
loop_
_entity.id
_entity.type
_entity.pdbx_description
1 polymer ?
#
loop_
_entity_poly.entity_id
_entity_poly.type
_entity_poly.pdbx_seq_one_letter_code
_entity_poly.pdbx_strand_id
1 'polypeptide(L)'
;MGRVPMRKFAVVSAILAGLLLTGCASNNSALDDGWKLIRAQDYAAAQAQYQAVLAENPNNPYANLNLGVAYEKLGDKASAAKYYQAAIASGKDAHIAAVAEDGKVAERSTTVSKVAEENLAGLAS
;
A
#
# COMPACT_ATOMS: atom_id res chain seq x y z
N MET A 1 -12.77 32.03 -55.72
CA MET A 1 -12.37 32.77 -54.50
C MET A 1 -13.52 32.76 -53.50
N GLY A 2 -13.26 32.32 -52.25
CA GLY A 2 -14.19 32.42 -51.12
C GLY A 2 -13.87 31.37 -50.04
N ARG A 3 -13.11 31.77 -49.01
CA ARG A 3 -12.71 30.91 -47.87
C ARG A 3 -13.77 30.92 -46.75
N VAL A 4 -13.87 29.76 -46.08
CA VAL A 4 -14.35 29.34 -44.72
C VAL A 4 -14.45 30.46 -43.66
N PRO A 5 -15.22 30.37 -42.52
CA PRO A 5 -15.64 29.14 -41.80
C PRO A 5 -16.99 29.19 -41.03
N MET A 6 -17.46 28.07 -40.45
CA MET A 6 -18.08 28.03 -39.11
C MET A 6 -18.14 26.60 -38.52
N ARG A 7 -17.55 26.48 -37.33
CA ARG A 7 -17.53 25.29 -36.45
C ARG A 7 -18.95 24.95 -36.00
N LYS A 8 -19.39 23.71 -36.19
CA LYS A 8 -20.48 23.14 -35.38
C LYS A 8 -19.85 22.45 -34.17
N PHE A 9 -19.74 23.19 -33.08
CA PHE A 9 -19.52 22.62 -31.76
C PHE A 9 -20.77 21.83 -31.37
N ALA A 10 -20.68 20.50 -31.40
CA ALA A 10 -21.62 19.67 -30.66
C ALA A 10 -21.08 19.54 -29.23
N VAL A 11 -21.40 20.52 -28.38
CA VAL A 11 -21.40 20.36 -26.93
C VAL A 11 -22.81 19.97 -26.55
N VAL A 12 -23.03 18.71 -26.20
CA VAL A 12 -24.18 18.30 -25.38
C VAL A 12 -23.65 17.41 -24.27
N SER A 13 -23.58 18.00 -23.08
CA SER A 13 -23.39 17.33 -21.81
C SER A 13 -24.52 16.36 -21.52
N ALA A 14 -24.18 15.18 -21.00
CA ALA A 14 -25.00 14.37 -20.12
C ALA A 14 -24.02 13.61 -19.22
N ILE A 15 -23.56 14.20 -18.11
CA ILE A 15 -24.15 14.17 -16.76
C ILE A 15 -24.54 12.74 -16.31
N LEU A 16 -23.60 12.15 -15.56
CA LEU A 16 -23.77 11.43 -14.29
C LEU A 16 -25.02 10.55 -14.10
N ALA A 17 -24.79 9.24 -14.12
CA ALA A 17 -25.35 8.24 -13.21
C ALA A 17 -24.48 6.98 -13.34
N GLY A 18 -23.93 6.34 -12.32
CA GLY A 18 -24.02 6.50 -10.88
C GLY A 18 -23.51 5.19 -10.30
N LEU A 19 -22.39 5.22 -9.58
CA LEU A 19 -22.16 4.45 -8.36
C LEU A 19 -20.97 5.08 -7.65
N LEU A 20 -21.22 6.25 -7.06
CA LEU A 20 -20.47 6.71 -5.91
C LEU A 20 -20.83 5.76 -4.76
N LEU A 21 -20.10 4.65 -4.64
CA LEU A 21 -19.83 4.10 -3.31
C LEU A 21 -18.63 4.88 -2.78
N THR A 22 -18.90 6.13 -2.40
CA THR A 22 -18.08 6.87 -1.45
C THR A 22 -18.26 6.19 -0.10
N GLY A 23 -17.65 5.02 0.05
CA GLY A 23 -17.38 4.40 1.34
C GLY A 23 -15.98 4.81 1.79
N CYS A 24 -15.69 6.12 1.90
CA CYS A 24 -14.52 6.56 2.65
C CYS A 24 -14.83 6.41 4.13
N ALA A 25 -14.76 5.18 4.63
CA ALA A 25 -14.69 4.89 6.05
C ALA A 25 -13.37 4.18 6.31
N SER A 26 -12.44 4.94 6.91
CA SER A 26 -11.24 4.49 7.60
C SER A 26 -10.01 4.19 6.75
N ASN A 27 -9.46 5.25 6.18
CA ASN A 27 -8.08 5.37 5.67
C ASN A 27 -6.99 5.16 6.74
N ASN A 28 -7.34 4.93 8.01
CA ASN A 28 -6.42 4.41 9.04
C ASN A 28 -6.64 2.92 9.37
N SER A 29 -7.75 2.30 8.91
CA SER A 29 -8.07 0.89 9.18
C SER A 29 -7.41 -0.06 8.19
N ALA A 30 -7.16 0.37 6.94
CA ALA A 30 -6.69 -0.56 5.91
C ALA A 30 -5.31 -1.18 6.21
N LEU A 31 -4.40 -0.41 6.82
CA LEU A 31 -3.09 -0.91 7.28
C LEU A 31 -3.24 -1.85 8.50
N ASP A 32 -4.09 -1.48 9.47
CA ASP A 32 -4.37 -2.27 10.67
C ASP A 32 -5.09 -3.59 10.34
N ASP A 33 -6.02 -3.56 9.38
CA ASP A 33 -6.73 -4.73 8.88
C ASP A 33 -5.82 -5.65 8.08
N GLY A 34 -4.93 -5.08 7.26
CA GLY A 34 -3.88 -5.85 6.60
C GLY A 34 -2.98 -6.59 7.60
N TRP A 35 -2.62 -5.96 8.73
CA TRP A 35 -1.78 -6.59 9.74
C TRP A 35 -2.50 -7.74 10.44
N LYS A 36 -3.81 -7.61 10.71
CA LYS A 36 -4.63 -8.71 11.23
C LYS A 36 -4.63 -9.90 10.27
N LEU A 37 -4.70 -9.66 8.96
CA LEU A 37 -4.65 -10.71 7.93
C LEU A 37 -3.29 -11.41 7.90
N ILE A 38 -2.19 -10.66 8.02
CA ILE A 38 -0.84 -11.24 8.18
C ILE A 38 -0.77 -12.16 9.41
N ARG A 39 -1.31 -11.72 10.55
CA ARG A 39 -1.35 -12.56 11.78
C ARG A 39 -2.27 -13.78 11.63
N ALA A 40 -3.35 -13.66 10.87
CA ALA A 40 -4.23 -14.77 10.53
C ALA A 40 -3.65 -15.71 9.45
N GLN A 41 -2.46 -15.42 8.92
CA GLN A 41 -1.81 -16.13 7.82
C GLN A 41 -2.61 -16.08 6.49
N ASP A 42 -3.57 -15.16 6.38
CA ASP A 42 -4.28 -14.91 5.13
C ASP A 42 -3.49 -13.91 4.27
N TYR A 43 -2.38 -14.40 3.75
CA TYR A 43 -1.44 -13.58 2.99
C TYR A 43 -2.01 -13.11 1.65
N ALA A 44 -2.95 -13.86 1.06
CA ALA A 44 -3.62 -13.48 -0.18
C ALA A 44 -4.56 -12.29 0.04
N ALA A 45 -5.36 -12.32 1.11
CA ALA A 45 -6.19 -11.18 1.47
C ALA A 45 -5.34 -9.96 1.90
N ALA A 46 -4.27 -10.19 2.66
CA ALA A 46 -3.34 -9.13 3.04
C ALA A 46 -2.71 -8.45 1.80
N GLN A 47 -2.31 -9.25 0.80
CA GLN A 47 -1.78 -8.74 -0.47
C GLN A 47 -2.78 -7.80 -1.15
N ALA A 48 -4.03 -8.24 -1.32
CA ALA A 48 -5.07 -7.43 -1.96
C ALA A 48 -5.31 -6.11 -1.19
N GLN A 49 -5.33 -6.18 0.15
CA GLN A 49 -5.54 -5.02 1.01
C GLN A 49 -4.40 -4.00 0.85
N TYR A 50 -3.14 -4.43 0.91
CA TYR A 50 -2.01 -3.52 0.78
C TYR A 50 -1.84 -2.99 -0.64
N GLN A 51 -2.24 -3.76 -1.67
CA GLN A 51 -2.32 -3.25 -3.04
C GLN A 51 -3.32 -2.10 -3.17
N ALA A 52 -4.47 -2.18 -2.49
CA ALA A 52 -5.44 -1.08 -2.45
C ALA A 52 -4.85 0.17 -1.76
N VAL A 53 -4.13 0.00 -0.64
CA VAL A 53 -3.44 1.13 0.02
C VAL A 53 -2.40 1.76 -0.91
N LEU A 54 -1.62 0.96 -1.63
CA LEU A 54 -0.61 1.46 -2.58
C LEU A 54 -1.21 2.09 -3.84
N ALA A 55 -2.46 1.75 -4.21
CA ALA A 55 -3.16 2.43 -5.29
C ALA A 55 -3.47 3.89 -4.93
N GLU A 56 -3.71 4.19 -3.65
CA GLU A 56 -3.95 5.55 -3.16
C GLU A 56 -2.65 6.29 -2.81
N ASN A 57 -1.71 5.59 -2.15
CA ASN A 57 -0.40 6.11 -1.80
C ASN A 57 0.71 5.12 -2.19
N PRO A 58 1.25 5.23 -3.42
CA PRO A 58 2.27 4.32 -3.94
C PRO A 58 3.56 4.27 -3.11
N ASN A 59 3.86 5.33 -2.36
CA ASN A 59 5.09 5.47 -1.57
C ASN A 59 4.85 5.23 -0.08
N ASN A 60 3.71 4.64 0.32
CA ASN A 60 3.46 4.33 1.72
C ASN A 60 4.47 3.28 2.20
N PRO A 61 5.37 3.62 3.16
CA PRO A 61 6.45 2.71 3.55
C PRO A 61 5.91 1.47 4.28
N TYR A 62 4.87 1.61 5.11
CA TYR A 62 4.25 0.50 5.84
C TYR A 62 3.53 -0.49 4.91
N ALA A 63 2.79 0.02 3.92
CA ALA A 63 2.11 -0.84 2.95
C ALA A 63 3.12 -1.58 2.06
N ASN A 64 4.20 -0.91 1.61
CA ASN A 64 5.27 -1.56 0.87
C ASN A 64 5.96 -2.65 1.72
N LEU A 65 6.27 -2.38 2.99
CA LEU A 65 6.86 -3.39 3.88
C LEU A 65 5.94 -4.61 4.03
N ASN A 66 4.68 -4.39 4.40
CA ASN A 66 3.77 -5.49 4.69
C ASN A 66 3.30 -6.24 3.44
N LEU A 67 3.24 -5.59 2.28
CA LEU A 67 3.03 -6.26 1.00
C LEU A 67 4.23 -7.14 0.64
N GLY A 68 5.45 -6.70 0.94
CA GLY A 68 6.65 -7.54 0.84
C GLY A 68 6.56 -8.80 1.69
N VAL A 69 6.09 -8.67 2.94
CA VAL A 69 5.85 -9.80 3.86
C VAL A 69 4.80 -10.76 3.27
N ALA A 70 3.69 -10.24 2.76
CA ALA A 70 2.65 -11.06 2.13
C ALA A 70 3.21 -11.89 0.96
N TYR A 71 3.97 -11.26 0.06
CA TYR A 71 4.59 -11.96 -1.07
C TYR A 71 5.62 -13.00 -0.65
N GLU A 72 6.45 -12.70 0.34
CA GLU A 72 7.40 -13.67 0.90
C GLU A 72 6.68 -14.91 1.42
N LYS A 73 5.61 -14.72 2.21
CA LYS A 73 4.83 -15.82 2.77
C LYS A 73 4.03 -16.60 1.73
N LEU A 74 3.72 -15.98 0.59
CA LEU A 74 3.17 -16.65 -0.59
C LEU A 74 4.25 -17.34 -1.46
N GLY A 75 5.53 -17.19 -1.13
CA GLY A 75 6.65 -17.81 -1.84
C GLY A 75 7.18 -17.01 -3.04
N ASP A 76 6.60 -15.85 -3.35
CA ASP A 76 7.10 -14.95 -4.40
C ASP A 76 8.19 -14.03 -3.84
N LYS A 77 9.39 -14.61 -3.69
CA LYS A 77 10.58 -13.88 -3.21
C LYS A 77 10.96 -12.70 -4.10
N ALA A 78 10.66 -12.76 -5.41
CA ALA A 78 11.02 -11.70 -6.35
C ALA A 78 10.16 -10.45 -6.12
N SER A 79 8.84 -10.63 -5.99
CA SER A 79 7.93 -9.54 -5.61
C SER A 79 8.23 -9.03 -4.20
N ALA A 80 8.50 -9.92 -3.25
CA ALA A 80 8.87 -9.53 -1.88
C ALA A 80 10.07 -8.57 -1.86
N ALA A 81 11.15 -8.92 -2.59
CA ALA A 81 12.35 -8.09 -2.68
C ALA A 81 12.05 -6.70 -3.24
N LYS A 82 11.24 -6.61 -4.30
CA LYS A 82 10.83 -5.33 -4.91
C LYS A 82 10.12 -4.42 -3.90
N TYR A 83 9.18 -4.97 -3.13
CA TYR A 83 8.40 -4.19 -2.18
C TYR A 83 9.20 -3.82 -0.92
N TYR A 84 10.10 -4.69 -0.46
CA TYR A 84 11.07 -4.33 0.57
C TYR A 84 11.99 -3.19 0.13
N GLN A 85 12.51 -3.20 -1.10
CA GLN A 85 13.31 -2.09 -1.64
C GLN A 85 12.52 -0.78 -1.68
N ALA A 86 11.24 -0.80 -2.06
CA ALA A 86 10.38 0.38 -2.04
C ALA A 86 10.14 0.91 -0.61
N ALA A 87 9.99 0.02 0.36
CA ALA A 87 9.87 0.36 1.78
C ALA A 87 11.17 0.99 2.33
N ILE A 88 12.34 0.49 1.92
CA ILE A 88 13.66 1.08 2.28
C ILE A 88 13.78 2.50 1.73
N ALA A 89 13.38 2.72 0.48
CA ALA A 89 13.50 4.02 -0.17
C ALA A 89 12.65 5.12 0.50
N SER A 90 11.48 4.76 1.03
CA SER A 90 10.49 5.70 1.60
C SER A 90 10.41 5.68 3.13
N GLY A 91 10.96 4.66 3.80
CA GLY A 91 10.73 4.36 5.22
C GLY A 91 11.85 4.77 6.18
N LYS A 92 12.66 5.77 5.82
CA LYS A 92 13.80 6.23 6.66
C LYS A 92 13.35 6.91 7.94
N ASP A 93 12.31 7.75 7.85
CA ASP A 93 11.74 8.48 8.99
C ASP A 93 10.43 7.83 9.50
N ALA A 94 9.97 6.78 8.82
CA ALA A 94 8.77 6.03 9.19
C ALA A 94 9.11 5.05 10.30
N HIS A 95 8.54 5.27 11.48
CA HIS A 95 8.81 4.48 12.66
C HIS A 95 7.71 3.45 12.90
N ILE A 96 8.09 2.23 13.26
CA ILE A 96 7.20 1.16 13.69
C ILE A 96 7.13 1.24 15.21
N ALA A 97 5.96 1.61 15.73
CA ALA A 97 5.67 1.40 17.14
C ALA A 97 5.55 -0.11 17.37
N ALA A 98 6.49 -0.69 18.13
CA ALA A 98 6.31 -2.04 18.61
C ALA A 98 5.17 -2.01 19.64
N VAL A 99 4.02 -2.54 19.26
CA VAL A 99 2.98 -2.91 20.24
C VAL A 99 3.49 -4.14 20.97
N ALA A 100 3.89 -3.97 22.24
CA ALA A 100 4.11 -5.13 23.09
C ALA A 100 2.78 -5.88 23.26
N GLU A 101 2.85 -7.19 23.45
CA GLU A 101 1.67 -8.04 23.63
C GLU A 101 0.79 -7.60 24.82
N ASP A 102 1.35 -6.85 25.77
CA ASP A 102 0.65 -6.25 26.91
C ASP A 102 0.05 -4.85 26.63
N GLY A 103 0.07 -4.39 25.38
CA GLY A 103 -0.50 -3.12 24.95
C GLY A 103 0.37 -1.90 25.22
N LYS A 104 1.61 -2.08 25.71
CA LYS A 104 2.55 -0.97 25.90
C LYS A 104 3.34 -0.69 24.62
N VAL A 105 3.48 0.59 24.28
CA VAL A 105 4.36 1.01 23.19
C VAL A 105 5.80 0.91 23.69
N ALA A 106 6.61 0.02 23.09
CA ALA A 106 8.02 -0.07 23.44
C ALA A 106 8.77 1.15 22.88
N GLU A 107 9.55 1.84 23.73
CA GLU A 107 10.29 3.08 23.39
C GLU A 107 11.40 2.89 22.34
N ARG A 108 11.76 1.66 21.95
CA ARG A 108 12.70 1.42 20.85
C ARG A 108 11.99 1.48 19.50
N SER A 109 11.84 2.70 19.01
CA SER A 109 11.29 3.00 17.70
C SER A 109 12.21 2.45 16.59
N THR A 110 11.82 1.34 15.96
CA THR A 110 12.54 0.78 14.80
C THR A 110 11.97 1.40 13.52
N THR A 111 12.80 1.71 12.53
CA THR A 111 12.31 2.28 11.27
C THR A 111 11.80 1.19 10.33
N VAL A 112 10.85 1.54 9.47
CA VAL A 112 10.34 0.66 8.40
C VAL A 112 11.49 0.23 7.47
N SER A 113 12.39 1.14 7.15
CA SER A 113 13.59 0.85 6.35
C SER A 113 14.45 -0.26 6.96
N LYS A 114 14.70 -0.22 8.28
CA LYS A 114 15.53 -1.23 8.95
C LYS A 114 14.89 -2.61 8.91
N VAL A 115 13.58 -2.72 9.18
CA VAL A 115 12.87 -4.02 9.09
C VAL A 115 12.86 -4.53 7.64
N ALA A 116 12.67 -3.65 6.67
CA ALA A 116 12.71 -4.03 5.26
C ALA A 116 14.10 -4.52 4.83
N GLU A 117 15.18 -3.92 5.32
CA GLU A 117 16.56 -4.38 5.09
C GLU A 117 16.79 -5.79 5.66
N GLU A 118 16.35 -6.03 6.90
CA GLU A 118 16.46 -7.33 7.57
C GLU A 118 15.70 -8.42 6.81
N ASN A 119 14.45 -8.13 6.42
CA ASN A 119 13.64 -9.07 5.63
C ASN A 119 14.24 -9.34 4.25
N LEU A 120 14.71 -8.28 3.56
CA LEU A 120 15.35 -8.41 2.26
C LEU A 120 16.61 -9.30 2.33
N ALA A 121 17.43 -9.14 3.37
CA ALA A 121 18.59 -9.98 3.59
C ALA A 121 18.21 -11.46 3.83
N GLY A 122 17.12 -11.70 4.56
CA GLY A 122 16.59 -13.05 4.82
C GLY A 122 16.06 -13.79 3.59
N LEU A 123 15.73 -13.10 2.49
CA LEU A 123 15.29 -13.77 1.25
C LEU A 123 16.40 -14.60 0.59
N ALA A 124 17.67 -14.23 0.84
CA ALA A 124 18.86 -14.82 0.24
C ALA A 124 19.44 -16.02 1.02
N SER A 125 18.95 -16.29 2.24
CA SER A 125 19.26 -17.49 3.03
C SER A 125 18.35 -18.66 2.68
#